data_AF-A0A1V5NNY1-F1
#
_entry.id   AF-A0A1V5NNY1-F1
#
_cell.length_a   1.000
_cell.length_b   1.000
_cell.length_c   1.000
_cell.angle_alpha   90.00
_cell.angle_beta   90.00
_cell.angle_gamma   90.00
#
_symmetry.space_group_name_H-M   'P 1'
#
loop_
_entity.id
_entity.type
_entity.pdbx_description
1 polymer ?
#
loop_
_entity_poly.entity_id
_entity_poly.type
_entity_poly.pdbx_seq_one_letter_code
_entity_poly.pdbx_strand_id
1 'polypeptide(L)'
;MLYPPSEQSIGIDVGIKEFAVLSNGEEIANPKHLRKIEKKLKTLQRSLARKKKGSKNRTKARLKLARQHEKVKNQRRDFHHKVSAELVKKYDKIVVEDLQNFQHAQKPPFSKEYIRRRVG
;
A
#
# COMPACT_ATOMS: atom_id res chain seq x y z
N MET A 1 -11.52 23.57 18.08
CA MET A 1 -12.28 22.55 18.84
C MET A 1 -11.29 21.57 19.43
N LEU A 2 -11.04 21.68 20.74
CA LEU A 2 -10.30 20.67 21.51
C LEU A 2 -11.30 19.55 21.84
N TYR A 3 -10.93 18.30 21.54
CA TYR A 3 -11.71 17.13 21.95
C TYR A 3 -11.64 16.97 23.48
N PRO A 4 -12.74 16.62 24.17
CA PRO A 4 -12.69 16.32 25.59
C PRO A 4 -11.80 15.08 25.80
N PRO A 5 -10.97 15.04 26.86
CA PRO A 5 -10.12 13.89 27.12
C PRO A 5 -10.99 12.66 27.37
N SER A 6 -10.84 11.62 26.55
CA SER A 6 -11.39 10.30 26.84
C SER A 6 -10.29 9.44 27.46
N GLU A 7 -10.65 8.58 28.41
CA GLU A 7 -9.68 7.61 28.98
C GLU A 7 -9.59 6.33 28.13
N GLN A 8 -10.04 6.37 26.87
CA GLN A 8 -10.12 5.19 26.02
C GLN A 8 -8.75 4.82 25.46
N SER A 9 -8.17 3.77 26.02
CA SER A 9 -6.99 3.10 25.48
C SER A 9 -7.40 1.92 24.60
N ILE A 10 -6.77 1.78 23.43
CA ILE A 10 -6.98 0.63 22.54
C ILE A 10 -5.65 -0.05 22.18
N GLY A 11 -5.62 -1.38 22.21
CA GLY A 11 -4.56 -2.19 21.63
C GLY A 11 -4.87 -2.50 20.16
N ILE A 12 -3.84 -2.51 19.31
CA ILE A 12 -3.95 -2.83 17.88
C ILE A 12 -3.04 -4.01 17.55
N ASP A 13 -3.62 -5.12 17.11
CA ASP A 13 -2.90 -6.24 16.49
C ASP A 13 -2.94 -6.10 14.96
N VAL A 14 -1.80 -5.88 14.33
CA VAL A 14 -1.68 -5.63 12.88
C VAL A 14 -1.37 -6.93 12.12
N GLY A 15 -2.35 -7.44 11.37
CA GLY A 15 -2.26 -8.69 10.63
C GLY A 15 -2.03 -8.56 9.11
N ILE A 16 -1.79 -9.70 8.46
CA ILE A 16 -1.79 -9.84 6.99
C ILE A 16 -3.20 -10.16 6.45
N LYS A 17 -4.00 -10.90 7.24
CA LYS A 17 -5.37 -11.32 6.90
C LYS A 17 -6.39 -10.20 7.15
N GLU A 18 -6.43 -9.67 8.37
CA GLU A 18 -7.08 -8.41 8.75
C GLU A 18 -6.03 -7.31 8.83
N PHE A 19 -6.38 -6.06 8.52
CA PHE A 19 -5.40 -4.97 8.57
C PHE A 19 -5.03 -4.63 10.01
N ALA A 20 -6.02 -4.65 10.89
CA ALA A 20 -5.84 -4.53 12.32
C ALA A 20 -7.03 -5.13 13.06
N VAL A 21 -6.79 -5.76 14.21
CA VAL A 21 -7.83 -6.12 15.19
C VAL A 21 -7.61 -5.24 16.41
N LEU A 22 -8.66 -4.57 16.85
CA LEU A 22 -8.63 -3.72 18.03
C LEU A 22 -8.97 -4.54 19.28
N SER A 23 -8.43 -4.17 20.44
CA SER A 23 -8.64 -4.89 21.70
C SER A 23 -10.10 -4.88 22.20
N ASN A 24 -10.98 -4.08 21.57
CA ASN A 24 -12.42 -4.06 21.79
C ASN A 24 -13.20 -5.02 20.86
N GLY A 25 -12.49 -5.80 20.02
CA GLY A 25 -13.08 -6.71 19.05
C GLY A 25 -13.46 -6.09 17.70
N GLU A 26 -13.21 -4.78 17.48
CA GLU A 26 -13.41 -4.17 16.16
C GLU A 26 -12.31 -4.61 15.19
N GLU A 27 -12.71 -5.17 14.04
CA GLU A 27 -11.79 -5.54 12.97
C GLU A 27 -11.73 -4.48 11.88
N ILE A 28 -10.51 -4.04 11.56
CA ILE A 28 -10.25 -3.22 10.38
C ILE A 28 -9.92 -4.16 9.23
N ALA A 29 -10.86 -4.27 8.30
CA ALA A 29 -10.70 -5.12 7.13
C ALA A 29 -9.51 -4.66 6.28
N ASN A 30 -8.65 -5.60 5.88
CA ASN A 30 -7.63 -5.32 4.87
C ASN A 30 -8.34 -5.12 3.53
N PRO A 31 -8.27 -3.92 2.90
CA PRO A 31 -8.84 -3.73 1.59
C PRO A 31 -8.11 -4.64 0.62
N LYS A 32 -8.75 -5.77 0.27
CA LYS A 32 -8.27 -6.81 -0.68
C LYS A 32 -8.10 -6.28 -2.12
N HIS A 33 -7.89 -4.97 -2.30
CA HIS A 33 -7.52 -4.27 -3.52
C HIS A 33 -6.34 -4.94 -4.25
N LEU A 34 -5.47 -5.62 -3.50
CA LEU A 34 -4.32 -6.34 -4.04
C LEU A 34 -4.73 -7.35 -5.12
N ARG A 35 -5.74 -8.20 -4.90
CA ARG A 35 -6.12 -9.28 -5.85
C ARG A 35 -6.55 -8.76 -7.23
N LYS A 36 -7.35 -7.69 -7.29
CA LYS A 36 -7.80 -7.09 -8.56
C LYS A 36 -6.63 -6.43 -9.29
N ILE A 37 -5.72 -5.80 -8.54
CA ILE A 37 -4.59 -5.09 -9.12
C ILE A 37 -3.46 -6.05 -9.53
N GLU A 38 -3.25 -7.16 -8.81
CA GLU A 38 -2.29 -8.21 -9.13
C GLU A 38 -2.51 -8.79 -10.52
N LYS A 39 -3.76 -9.15 -10.86
CA LYS A 39 -4.11 -9.63 -12.21
C LYS A 39 -3.68 -8.62 -13.28
N LYS A 40 -3.97 -7.33 -13.06
CA LYS A 40 -3.63 -6.25 -13.99
C LYS A 40 -2.11 -6.03 -14.06
N LEU A 41 -1.41 -6.04 -12.94
CA LEU A 41 0.05 -5.91 -12.87
C LEU A 41 0.74 -7.06 -13.60
N LYS A 42 0.29 -8.30 -13.40
CA LYS A 42 0.80 -9.49 -14.09
C LYS A 42 0.65 -9.37 -15.61
N THR A 43 -0.51 -8.90 -16.09
CA THR A 43 -0.75 -8.66 -17.52
C THR A 43 0.17 -7.56 -18.07
N LEU A 44 0.35 -6.45 -17.34
CA LEU A 44 1.25 -5.37 -17.75
C LEU A 44 2.72 -5.80 -17.76
N GLN A 45 3.16 -6.59 -16.78
CA GLN A 45 4.50 -7.17 -16.72
C GLN A 45 4.75 -8.12 -17.90
N ARG A 46 3.81 -9.05 -18.18
CA ARG A 46 3.88 -9.94 -19.36
C ARG A 46 3.90 -9.17 -20.67
N SER A 47 3.10 -8.10 -20.78
CA SER A 47 3.10 -7.23 -21.95
C SER A 47 4.46 -6.56 -22.13
N LEU A 48 5.04 -6.02 -21.06
CA LEU A 48 6.36 -5.38 -21.07
C LEU A 48 7.48 -6.36 -21.45
N ALA A 49 7.48 -7.57 -20.90
CA ALA A 49 8.48 -8.59 -21.15
C ALA A 49 8.55 -9.00 -22.63
N ARG A 50 7.40 -9.03 -23.31
CA ARG A 50 7.30 -9.35 -24.75
C ARG A 50 7.74 -8.21 -25.68
N LYS A 51 8.03 -7.00 -25.18
CA LYS A 51 8.44 -5.87 -26.05
C LYS A 51 9.96 -5.81 -26.20
N LYS A 52 10.41 -5.57 -27.43
CA LYS A 52 11.83 -5.37 -27.78
C LYS A 52 12.48 -4.30 -26.89
N LYS A 53 13.62 -4.64 -26.27
CA LYS A 53 14.42 -3.71 -25.46
C LYS A 53 14.78 -2.47 -26.30
N GLY A 54 14.71 -1.28 -25.70
CA GLY A 54 14.97 -0.01 -26.40
C GLY A 54 13.85 0.50 -27.33
N SER A 55 12.83 -0.29 -27.66
CA SER A 55 11.75 0.19 -28.53
C SER A 55 10.87 1.24 -27.86
N LYS A 56 10.35 2.20 -28.64
CA LYS A 56 9.36 3.20 -28.19
C LYS A 56 8.13 2.53 -27.55
N ASN A 57 7.69 1.40 -28.09
CA ASN A 57 6.57 0.61 -27.56
C ASN A 57 6.87 0.01 -26.17
N ARG A 58 8.12 -0.40 -25.91
CA ARG A 58 8.53 -0.85 -24.58
C ARG A 58 8.53 0.29 -23.57
N THR A 59 8.94 1.49 -23.97
CA THR A 59 8.87 2.69 -23.10
C THR A 59 7.43 3.02 -22.73
N LYS A 60 6.50 2.99 -23.69
CA LYS A 60 5.05 3.15 -23.41
C LYS A 60 4.53 2.09 -22.43
N ALA A 61 4.91 0.83 -22.61
CA ALA A 61 4.50 -0.25 -21.70
C ALA A 61 5.06 -0.09 -20.28
N ARG A 62 6.33 0.33 -20.14
CA ARG A 62 6.94 0.66 -18.84
C ARG A 62 6.18 1.76 -18.11
N LEU A 63 5.82 2.83 -18.81
CA LEU A 63 5.11 3.95 -18.20
C LEU A 63 3.72 3.53 -17.70
N LYS A 64 3.00 2.69 -18.46
CA LYS A 64 1.72 2.11 -18.01
C LYS A 64 1.88 1.27 -16.74
N LEU A 65 2.92 0.44 -16.68
CA LEU A 65 3.21 -0.37 -15.50
C LEU A 65 3.58 0.49 -14.27
N ALA A 66 4.41 1.52 -14.46
CA ALA A 66 4.79 2.45 -13.41
C ALA A 66 3.58 3.20 -12.83
N ARG A 67 2.70 3.74 -13.69
CA ARG A 67 1.45 4.41 -13.27
C ARG A 67 0.56 3.47 -12.46
N GLN A 68 0.49 2.20 -12.82
CA GLN A 68 -0.28 1.22 -12.06
C GLN A 68 0.34 0.96 -10.67
N HIS A 69 1.66 0.87 -10.55
CA HIS A 69 2.34 0.78 -9.25
C HIS A 69 2.12 2.03 -8.38
N GLU A 70 2.19 3.21 -8.97
CA GLU A 70 1.91 4.47 -8.27
C GLU A 70 0.47 4.51 -7.76
N LYS A 71 -0.50 4.09 -8.58
CA LYS A 71 -1.90 4.00 -8.16
C LYS A 71 -2.08 3.06 -6.96
N VAL A 72 -1.36 1.93 -6.91
CA VAL A 72 -1.39 1.01 -5.75
C VAL A 72 -0.80 1.67 -4.52
N LYS A 73 0.37 2.29 -4.66
CA LYS A 73 1.05 2.99 -3.56
C LYS A 73 0.16 4.08 -2.97
N ASN A 74 -0.48 4.88 -3.82
CA ASN A 74 -1.37 5.96 -3.38
C ASN A 74 -2.62 5.42 -2.68
N GLN A 75 -3.24 4.35 -3.17
CA GLN A 75 -4.37 3.70 -2.49
C GLN A 75 -3.99 3.14 -1.12
N ARG A 76 -2.84 2.46 -1.01
CA ARG A 76 -2.35 1.96 0.28
C ARG A 76 -2.11 3.12 1.25
N ARG A 77 -1.44 4.18 0.79
CA ARG A 77 -1.16 5.36 1.60
C ARG A 77 -2.45 6.06 2.07
N ASP A 78 -3.42 6.24 1.18
CA ASP A 78 -4.72 6.84 1.50
C ASP A 78 -5.46 6.03 2.57
N PHE A 79 -5.50 4.70 2.41
CA PHE A 79 -6.07 3.81 3.40
C PHE A 79 -5.38 3.93 4.77
N HIS A 80 -4.05 3.86 4.81
CA HIS A 80 -3.30 4.02 6.07
C HIS A 80 -3.60 5.37 6.74
N HIS A 81 -3.61 6.47 5.99
CA HIS A 81 -3.92 7.79 6.56
C HIS A 81 -5.33 7.88 7.12
N LYS A 82 -6.33 7.33 6.42
CA LYS A 82 -7.71 7.32 6.89
C LYS A 82 -7.85 6.53 8.19
N VAL A 83 -7.28 5.32 8.24
CA VAL A 83 -7.33 4.49 9.44
C VAL A 83 -6.61 5.16 10.60
N SER A 84 -5.38 5.66 10.39
CA SER A 84 -4.65 6.36 11.45
C SER A 84 -5.39 7.59 11.96
N ALA A 85 -6.00 8.38 11.06
CA ALA A 85 -6.77 9.56 11.45
C ALA A 85 -8.04 9.20 12.25
N GLU A 86 -8.74 8.12 11.87
CA GLU A 86 -9.90 7.62 12.61
C GLU A 86 -9.50 7.12 14.00
N LEU A 87 -8.40 6.38 14.12
CA LEU A 87 -7.91 5.87 15.40
C LEU A 87 -7.51 7.00 16.35
N VAL A 88 -6.72 7.98 15.88
CA VAL A 88 -6.29 9.14 16.70
C VAL A 88 -7.47 10.02 17.10
N LYS A 89 -8.54 10.07 16.29
CA LYS A 89 -9.76 10.80 16.63
C LYS A 89 -10.58 10.09 17.71
N LYS A 90 -10.54 8.75 17.76
CA LYS A 90 -11.38 7.93 18.62
C LYS A 90 -10.71 7.56 19.94
N TYR A 91 -9.39 7.44 19.96
CA TYR A 91 -8.63 6.94 21.11
C TYR A 91 -7.49 7.87 21.48
N ASP A 92 -7.38 8.19 22.77
CA ASP A 92 -6.34 9.06 23.31
C ASP A 92 -5.02 8.32 23.57
N LYS A 93 -5.07 6.99 23.73
CA LYS A 93 -3.90 6.11 23.85
C LYS A 93 -4.02 4.91 22.90
N ILE A 94 -3.02 4.76 22.03
CA ILE A 94 -2.94 3.66 21.06
C ILE A 94 -1.68 2.86 21.36
N VAL A 95 -1.84 1.57 21.67
CA VAL A 95 -0.73 0.63 21.84
C VAL A 95 -0.69 -0.28 20.62
N VAL A 96 0.46 -0.38 19.96
CA VAL A 96 0.64 -1.21 18.75
C VAL A 96 1.62 -2.33 19.08
N GLU A 97 1.21 -3.57 18.85
CA GLU A 97 2.09 -4.73 18.97
C GLU A 97 2.85 -4.95 17.64
N ASP A 98 4.17 -5.07 17.70
CA ASP A 98 5.04 -5.23 16.52
C ASP A 98 5.21 -6.71 16.15
N LEU A 99 4.56 -7.15 15.07
CA LEU A 99 4.83 -8.43 14.44
C LEU A 99 5.87 -8.24 13.32
N GLN A 100 7.13 -8.56 13.62
CA GLN A 100 8.28 -8.50 12.71
C GLN A 100 8.21 -9.49 11.53
N ASN A 101 7.20 -9.38 10.65
CA ASN A 101 6.95 -10.36 9.58
C ASN A 101 7.24 -9.82 8.16
N PHE A 102 8.00 -8.73 8.01
CA PHE A 102 8.29 -8.12 6.71
C PHE A 102 9.70 -8.44 6.18
N GLN A 103 9.96 -9.69 5.76
CA GLN A 103 11.21 -10.03 5.06
C GLN A 103 11.10 -10.17 3.53
N HIS A 104 9.90 -10.16 2.92
CA HIS A 104 9.76 -10.53 1.49
C HIS A 104 9.08 -9.49 0.59
N ALA A 105 9.11 -8.20 0.93
CA ALA A 105 8.68 -7.16 0.00
C ALA A 105 9.75 -6.93 -1.08
N GLN A 106 9.68 -7.66 -2.20
CA GLN A 106 10.51 -7.36 -3.38
C GLN A 106 10.37 -5.87 -3.74
N LYS A 107 11.49 -5.14 -3.77
CA LYS A 107 11.52 -3.75 -4.26
C LYS A 107 10.91 -3.74 -5.66
N PRO A 108 9.84 -2.97 -5.92
CA PRO A 108 9.26 -2.91 -7.24
C PRO A 108 10.34 -2.37 -8.20
N PRO A 109 10.60 -3.02 -9.36
CA PRO A 109 11.70 -2.67 -10.26
C PRO A 109 11.50 -1.33 -11.00
N PHE A 110 10.55 -0.50 -10.56
CA PHE A 110 10.11 0.73 -11.19
C PHE A 110 10.00 1.85 -10.14
N SER A 111 11.11 2.22 -9.49
CA SER A 111 11.19 3.45 -8.70
C SER A 111 11.16 4.68 -9.62
N LYS A 112 10.73 5.85 -9.11
CA LYS A 112 10.74 7.13 -9.84
C LYS A 112 12.10 7.42 -10.49
N GLU A 113 13.17 7.03 -9.81
CA GLU A 113 14.56 7.16 -10.25
C GLU A 113 14.87 6.31 -11.50
N TYR A 114 14.34 5.09 -11.59
CA TYR A 114 14.53 4.21 -12.76
C TYR A 114 13.83 4.71 -14.04
N ILE A 115 12.79 5.53 -13.88
CA ILE A 115 12.11 6.19 -15.01
C ILE A 115 12.92 7.41 -15.43
N ARG A 116 13.37 8.24 -14.47
CA ARG A 116 14.12 9.47 -14.72
C ARG A 116 15.45 9.24 -15.43
N ARG A 117 16.22 8.21 -15.04
CA ARG A 117 17.55 7.89 -15.60
C ARG A 117 17.57 7.40 -17.06
N ARG A 118 16.44 7.28 -17.76
CA ARG A 118 16.40 6.72 -19.13
C ARG A 118 15.59 7.54 -20.14
N VAL A 119 15.14 8.73 -19.73
CA VAL A 119 14.49 9.73 -20.60
C VAL A 119 15.35 10.99 -20.79
N GLY A 120 16.58 10.99 -20.25
CA GLY A 120 17.66 11.89 -20.64
C GLY A 120 18.57 11.18 -21.62
#